data_AF-A0A939JMD4-F1
#
_entry.id   AF-A0A939JMD4-F1
#
_cell.length_a   1.000
_cell.length_b   1.000
_cell.length_c   1.000
_cell.angle_alpha   90.00
_cell.angle_beta   90.00
_cell.angle_gamma   90.00
#
_symmetry.space_group_name_H-M   'P 1'
#
loop_
_entity.id
_entity.type
_entity.pdbx_description
1 polymer ?
#
loop_
_entity_poly.entity_id
_entity_poly.type
_entity_poly.pdbx_seq_one_letter_code
_entity_poly.pdbx_strand_id
1 'polypeptide(L)' 'DLAGRPRGTGFVADDRGTVVTSHEAVDGLSRVVLHALGERTFLAEADDITSLPGLGLALVRTDGLGVRPLPIAVREDGAE' A
#
# COMPACT_ATOMS: atom_id res chain seq x y z
N ASP A 1 -13.63 -0.94 -5.23
CA ASP A 1 -13.81 -1.36 -6.63
C ASP A 1 -14.56 -0.24 -7.36
N LEU A 2 -14.96 -0.41 -8.61
CA LEU A 2 -15.75 0.61 -9.33
C LEU A 2 -17.15 0.83 -8.73
N ALA A 3 -17.63 -0.09 -7.88
CA ALA A 3 -18.86 0.04 -7.12
C ALA A 3 -18.64 0.67 -5.72
N GLY A 4 -17.42 1.15 -5.42
CA GLY A 4 -17.07 1.73 -4.13
C GLY A 4 -16.86 0.73 -2.99
N ARG A 5 -16.91 -0.58 -3.25
CA ARG A 5 -16.68 -1.60 -2.22
C ARG A 5 -15.18 -1.76 -1.94
N PRO A 6 -14.76 -1.85 -0.67
CA PRO A 6 -13.38 -2.17 -0.34
C PRO A 6 -12.94 -3.48 -0.98
N ARG A 7 -11.80 -3.49 -1.68
CA ARG A 7 -11.20 -4.71 -2.26
C ARG A 7 -10.23 -5.42 -1.30
N GLY A 8 -9.72 -4.71 -0.30
CA GLY A 8 -8.73 -5.22 0.64
C GLY A 8 -8.30 -4.14 1.61
N THR A 9 -7.34 -4.47 2.46
CA THR A 9 -6.72 -3.56 3.43
C THR A 9 -5.21 -3.53 3.23
N GLY A 10 -4.56 -2.55 3.83
CA GLY A 10 -3.11 -2.43 3.81
C GLY A 10 -2.64 -1.56 4.97
N PHE A 11 -1.33 -1.46 5.12
CA PHE A 11 -0.70 -0.61 6.13
C PHE A 11 0.47 0.15 5.54
N VAL A 12 0.76 1.33 6.10
CA VAL A 12 1.93 2.12 5.72
C VAL A 12 3.17 1.44 6.29
N ALA A 13 4.11 1.08 5.43
CA ALA A 13 5.33 0.34 5.73
C ALA A 13 6.52 1.25 6.08
N ASP A 14 6.54 2.47 5.56
CA ASP A 14 7.65 3.39 5.72
C ASP A 14 7.22 4.86 5.71
N ASP A 15 8.12 5.75 6.11
CA ASP A 15 7.90 7.20 6.12
C ASP A 15 7.80 7.83 4.71
N ARG A 16 8.02 7.04 3.64
CA ARG A 16 7.84 7.48 2.25
C ARG A 16 6.42 7.24 1.75
N GLY A 17 5.54 6.70 2.59
CA GLY A 17 4.14 6.45 2.24
C GLY A 17 3.93 5.15 1.45
N THR A 18 4.86 4.20 1.50
CA THR A 18 4.65 2.89 0.89
C THR A 18 3.56 2.14 1.64
N VAL A 19 2.50 1.73 0.95
CA VAL A 19 1.46 0.86 1.50
C VAL A 19 1.70 -0.58 1.05
N VAL A 20 1.73 -1.52 2.00
CA VAL A 20 1.76 -2.96 1.71
C VAL A 20 0.32 -3.48 1.74
N THR A 21 -0.06 -4.22 0.71
CA THR A 21 -1.37 -4.90 0.60
C THR A 21 -1.23 -6.26 -0.09
N SER A 22 -2.32 -7.01 -0.20
CA SER A 22 -2.34 -8.26 -0.96
C SER A 22 -2.30 -7.99 -2.47
N HIS A 23 -1.69 -8.90 -3.22
CA HIS A 23 -1.73 -8.82 -4.68
C HIS A 23 -3.17 -8.87 -5.21
N GLU A 24 -4.04 -9.70 -4.62
CA GLU A 24 -5.45 -9.84 -5.01
C GLU A 24 -6.24 -8.52 -4.90
N ALA A 25 -5.84 -7.61 -4.00
CA ALA A 25 -6.49 -6.32 -3.83
C ALA A 25 -6.27 -5.40 -5.05
N VAL A 26 -5.14 -5.56 -5.74
CA VAL A 26 -4.73 -4.72 -6.88
C VAL A 26 -4.81 -5.45 -8.23
N ASP A 27 -4.94 -6.77 -8.22
CA ASP A 27 -4.89 -7.58 -9.44
C ASP A 27 -5.94 -7.14 -10.49
N GLY A 28 -5.47 -7.08 -11.74
CA GLY A 28 -6.21 -6.63 -12.92
C GLY A 28 -6.57 -5.14 -12.96
N LEU A 29 -6.10 -4.31 -12.02
CA LEU A 29 -6.42 -2.88 -11.98
C LEU A 29 -5.30 -2.00 -12.54
N SER A 30 -5.70 -1.01 -13.34
CA SER A 30 -4.80 0.08 -13.77
C SER A 30 -4.65 1.19 -12.74
N ARG A 31 -5.55 1.24 -11.73
CA ARG A 31 -5.52 2.22 -10.64
C ARG A 31 -6.28 1.72 -9.41
N VAL A 32 -5.89 2.21 -8.24
CA VAL A 32 -6.56 1.92 -6.96
C VAL A 32 -6.79 3.21 -6.17
N VAL A 33 -7.88 3.25 -5.41
CA VAL A 33 -8.15 4.32 -4.45
C VAL A 33 -7.90 3.76 -3.05
N LEU A 34 -6.97 4.38 -2.33
CA LEU A 34 -6.71 4.08 -0.93
C LEU A 34 -7.54 5.01 -0.06
N HIS A 35 -8.14 4.45 0.98
CA HIS A 35 -8.88 5.19 1.99
C HIS A 35 -8.11 5.12 3.32
N ALA A 36 -7.74 6.27 3.86
CA ALA A 36 -7.12 6.41 5.18
C ALA A 36 -8.14 6.91 6.21
N LEU A 37 -7.75 6.87 7.49
CA LEU A 37 -8.54 7.42 8.57
C LEU A 37 -8.82 8.92 8.35
N GLY A 38 -10.05 9.35 8.62
CA GLY A 38 -10.47 10.75 8.51
C GLY A 38 -10.76 11.22 7.08
N GLU A 39 -11.49 10.44 6.30
CA GLU A 39 -11.96 10.74 4.93
C GLU A 39 -10.84 11.02 3.89
N ARG A 40 -9.58 10.82 4.25
CA ARG A 40 -8.46 11.02 3.33
C ARG A 40 -8.42 9.90 2.31
N THR A 41 -8.29 10.26 1.04
CA THR A 41 -8.15 9.31 -0.05
C THR A 41 -6.92 9.63 -0.90
N PHE A 42 -6.34 8.61 -1.50
CA PHE A 42 -5.24 8.73 -2.44
C PHE A 42 -5.53 7.86 -3.66
N LEU A 43 -5.40 8.43 -4.86
CA LEU A 43 -5.49 7.70 -6.12
C LEU A 43 -4.08 7.31 -6.55
N ALA A 44 -3.81 6.01 -6.61
CA ALA A 44 -2.58 5.46 -7.12
C ALA A 44 -2.82 4.86 -8.51
N GLU A 45 -2.01 5.26 -9.48
CA GLU A 45 -2.06 4.76 -10.86
C GLU A 45 -1.10 3.56 -11.02
N ALA A 46 -1.08 2.93 -12.20
CA ALA A 46 -0.28 1.72 -12.44
C ALA A 46 1.21 1.90 -12.08
N ASP A 47 1.79 3.07 -12.35
CA ASP A 47 3.21 3.37 -12.06
C ASP A 47 3.50 3.59 -10.57
N ASP A 48 2.45 3.69 -9.74
CA ASP A 48 2.54 3.71 -8.28
C ASP A 48 2.42 2.29 -7.69
N ILE A 49 2.05 1.28 -8.48
CA ILE A 49 1.76 -0.08 -8.01
C ILE A 49 2.90 -1.03 -8.45
N THR A 50 3.59 -1.60 -7.47
CA THR A 50 4.55 -2.69 -7.69
C THR A 50 3.92 -4.02 -7.25
N SER A 51 3.56 -4.86 -8.22
CA SER A 51 2.99 -6.19 -7.97
C SER A 51 4.09 -7.21 -7.67
N LEU A 52 3.89 -8.01 -6.61
CA LEU A 52 4.79 -9.08 -6.16
C LEU A 52 4.00 -10.40 -6.05
N PRO A 53 3.48 -10.96 -7.17
CA PRO A 53 2.57 -12.10 -7.16
C PRO A 53 3.18 -13.35 -6.52
N GLY A 54 4.49 -13.57 -6.68
CA GLY A 54 5.20 -14.69 -6.05
C GLY A 54 5.20 -14.66 -4.51
N LEU A 55 4.89 -13.50 -3.93
CA LEU A 55 4.74 -13.30 -2.48
C LEU A 55 3.27 -13.11 -2.06
N GLY A 56 2.33 -13.07 -3.01
CA GLY A 56 0.95 -12.69 -2.76
C GLY A 56 0.78 -11.23 -2.32
N LEU A 57 1.76 -10.35 -2.62
CA LEU A 57 1.80 -8.96 -2.14
C LEU A 57 1.78 -7.93 -3.27
N ALA A 58 1.48 -6.69 -2.90
CA ALA A 58 1.73 -5.52 -3.72
C ALA A 58 2.17 -4.34 -2.84
N LEU A 59 3.02 -3.48 -3.41
CA LEU A 59 3.44 -2.22 -2.83
C LEU A 59 2.78 -1.09 -3.59
N VAL A 60 2.17 -0.14 -2.88
CA VAL A 60 1.54 1.04 -3.47
C VAL A 60 2.21 2.29 -2.94
N ARG A 61 2.83 3.07 -3.82
CA ARG A 61 3.39 4.38 -3.49
C ARG A 61 2.24 5.35 -3.25
N THR A 62 2.29 6.05 -2.13
CA THR A 62 1.33 7.13 -1.81
C THR A 62 2.07 8.37 -1.33
N ASP A 63 1.39 9.51 -1.41
CA ASP A 63 1.83 10.74 -0.78
C ASP A 63 0.69 11.29 0.11
N GLY A 64 0.99 11.63 1.36
CA GLY A 64 0.04 12.37 2.20
C GLY A 64 -1.13 11.59 2.82
N LEU A 65 -1.05 10.27 3.02
CA LEU A 65 -2.11 9.53 3.77
C LEU A 65 -2.22 9.94 5.25
N GLY A 66 -1.20 10.59 5.81
CA GLY A 66 -1.20 11.09 7.19
C GLY A 66 -1.32 9.99 8.25
N VAL A 67 -0.88 8.77 7.91
CA VAL A 67 -0.87 7.60 8.79
C VAL A 67 0.57 7.31 9.19
N ARG A 68 0.80 7.01 10.47
CA ARG A 68 2.13 6.61 10.94
C ARG A 68 2.46 5.21 10.43
N PRO A 69 3.69 4.96 9.95
CA PRO A 69 4.10 3.62 9.53
C PRO A 69 4.02 2.60 10.66
N LEU A 70 3.66 1.36 10.32
CA LEU A 70 3.72 0.23 11.24
C LEU A 70 5.11 -0.42 11.17
N PRO A 71 5.78 -0.68 12.32
CA PRO A 71 7.03 -1.42 12.33
C PRO A 71 6.85 -2.82 11.73
N ILE A 72 7.64 -3.15 10.71
CA ILE A 72 7.61 -4.47 10.04
C ILE A 72 8.60 -5.44 10.70
N ALA A 73 9.82 -4.96 10.93
CA ALA A 73 10.90 -5.71 11.54
C ALA A 73 11.82 -4.74 12.30
N VAL A 74 12.58 -5.28 13.23
CA VAL A 74 13.74 -4.58 13.77
C VAL A 74 14.73 -4.32 12.64
N ARG A 75 15.38 -3.16 12.65
CA ARG A 75 16.53 -2.95 11.79
C ARG A 75 17.66 -3.80 12.35
N GLU A 76 18.23 -4.69 11.55
CA GLU A 76 19.48 -5.34 11.91
C GLU A 76 20.54 -4.23 11.93
N ASP A 77 21.09 -3.94 13.11
CA ASP A 77 22.27 -3.10 13.22
C ASP A 77 23.37 -3.85 12.47
N GLY A 78 23.87 -3.27 11.38
CA GLY A 78 24.91 -3.89 10.55
C GLY A 78 26.19 -4.10 11.34
N ALA A 79 26.27 -5.19 12.09
CA ALA A 79 27.49 -5.76 12.59
C ALA A 79 27.97 -6.76 11.54
N GLU A 80 28.76 -6.25 10.58
CA GLU A 80 29.84 -7.05 9.97
C GLU A 80 31.01 -7.17 10.96
#